data_AF-A0A529FES2-F1
#
_entry.id   AF-A0A529FES2-F1
#
_cell.length_a   1.000
_cell.length_b   1.000
_cell.length_c   1.000
_cell.angle_alpha   90.00
_cell.angle_beta   90.00
_cell.angle_gamma   90.00
#
_symmetry.space_group_name_H-M   'P 1'
#
loop_
_entity.id
_entity.type
_entity.pdbx_description
1 polymer ?
#
loop_
_entity_poly.entity_id
_entity_poly.type
_entity_poly.pdbx_seq_one_letter_code
_entity_poly.pdbx_strand_id
1 'polypeptide(L)'
;LYAALEMTGNRPVRAVQRISAANLGDGDARLLEVPPGIAGLHIERISYLASGKVIEFTRSIYRGDAYDFVAELRLTGPGEESRP
;
A
#
# COMPACT_ATOMS: atom_id res chain seq x y z
N LEU A 1 -5.36 0.79 13.05
CA LEU A 1 -6.09 1.80 12.23
C LEU A 1 -7.45 1.29 11.75
N TYR A 2 -7.54 0.29 10.87
CA TYR A 2 -8.83 -0.12 10.27
C TYR A 2 -9.89 -0.56 11.29
N ALA A 3 -9.51 -1.22 12.38
CA ALA A 3 -10.45 -1.52 13.47
C ALA A 3 -11.11 -0.26 14.05
N ALA A 4 -10.36 0.84 14.20
CA ALA A 4 -10.92 2.10 14.71
C ALA A 4 -11.84 2.77 13.67
N LEU A 5 -11.49 2.69 12.38
CA LEU A 5 -12.36 3.18 11.30
C LEU A 5 -13.67 2.39 11.23
N GLU A 6 -13.61 1.06 11.41
CA GLU A 6 -14.79 0.19 11.49
C GLU A 6 -15.75 0.63 12.59
N MET A 7 -15.23 0.91 13.79
CA MET A 7 -16.05 1.31 14.94
C MET A 7 -16.87 2.59 14.69
N THR A 8 -16.51 3.37 13.67
CA THR A 8 -17.22 4.60 13.28
C THR A 8 -17.97 4.47 11.95
N GLY A 9 -18.08 3.27 11.39
CA GLY A 9 -18.75 3.01 10.11
C GLY A 9 -17.96 3.44 8.88
N ASN A 10 -16.65 3.66 9.01
CA ASN A 10 -15.77 4.19 7.96
C ASN A 10 -14.75 3.18 7.44
N ARG A 11 -15.09 1.88 7.41
CA ARG A 11 -14.20 0.86 6.88
C ARG A 11 -13.90 1.12 5.39
N PRO A 12 -12.63 1.15 4.95
CA PRO A 12 -12.31 1.19 3.54
C PRO A 12 -12.73 -0.11 2.84
N VAL A 13 -13.27 0.00 1.63
CA VAL A 13 -13.73 -1.15 0.81
C VAL A 13 -12.87 -1.35 -0.45
N ARG A 14 -12.07 -0.36 -0.82
CA ARG A 14 -11.15 -0.39 -1.95
C ARG A 14 -9.90 0.39 -1.59
N ALA A 15 -8.75 -0.06 -2.04
CA ALA A 15 -7.49 0.69 -1.95
C ALA A 15 -6.73 0.62 -3.27
N VAL A 16 -5.96 1.67 -3.56
CA VAL A 16 -4.95 1.69 -4.61
C VAL A 16 -3.60 1.84 -3.93
N GLN A 17 -2.66 0.97 -4.29
CA GLN A 17 -1.31 0.98 -3.75
C GLN A 17 -0.31 1.20 -4.87
N ARG A 18 0.58 2.18 -4.70
CA ARG A 18 1.73 2.41 -5.58
C ARG A 18 2.98 1.99 -4.83
N ILE A 19 3.74 1.08 -5.43
CA ILE A 19 5.00 0.59 -4.89
C ILE A 19 6.11 1.04 -5.84
N SER A 20 7.14 1.68 -5.29
CA SER A 20 8.32 2.13 -6.04
C SER A 20 9.58 1.84 -5.27
N ALA A 21 10.67 1.54 -5.99
CA ALA A 21 11.99 1.54 -5.41
C ALA A 21 12.38 2.98 -5.00
N ALA A 22 13.07 3.11 -3.87
CA ALA A 22 13.60 4.38 -3.38
C ALA A 22 14.95 4.17 -2.71
N ASN A 23 15.85 5.15 -2.86
CA ASN A 23 17.05 5.20 -2.03
C ASN A 23 16.72 6.02 -0.78
N LEU A 24 17.03 5.48 0.40
CA LEU A 24 16.66 6.13 1.66
C LEU A 24 17.52 7.36 1.90
N GLY A 25 16.87 8.50 2.11
CA GLY A 25 17.55 9.70 2.61
C GLY A 25 17.91 9.58 4.09
N ASP A 26 18.72 10.51 4.60
CA ASP A 26 19.26 10.46 5.97
C ASP A 26 18.19 10.32 7.06
N GLY A 27 17.03 10.98 6.87
CA GLY A 27 15.93 10.94 7.83
C GLY A 27 15.33 9.55 7.99
N ASP A 28 14.90 8.95 6.89
CA ASP A 28 14.29 7.62 6.88
C ASP A 28 15.31 6.55 7.24
N ALA A 29 16.55 6.67 6.74
CA ALA A 29 17.64 5.76 7.06
C ALA A 29 17.92 5.71 8.57
N ARG A 30 17.94 6.87 9.23
CA ARG A 30 18.12 6.95 10.70
C ARG A 30 16.97 6.30 11.46
N LEU A 31 15.71 6.54 11.05
CA LEU A 31 14.53 5.94 11.72
C LEU A 31 14.48 4.42 11.56
N LEU A 32 15.03 3.90 10.46
CA LEU A 32 15.06 2.48 10.14
C LEU A 32 16.37 1.78 10.54
N GLU A 33 17.29 2.52 11.17
CA GLU A 33 18.60 2.04 11.65
C GLU A 33 19.44 1.39 10.54
N VAL A 34 19.52 2.06 9.40
CA VAL A 34 20.28 1.63 8.21
C VAL A 34 21.18 2.75 7.69
N PRO A 35 22.23 2.45 6.93
CA PRO A 35 23.03 3.47 6.26
C PRO A 35 22.18 4.29 5.27
N PRO A 36 22.41 5.61 5.12
CA PRO A 36 21.81 6.39 4.05
C PRO A 36 22.17 5.86 2.66
N GLY A 37 21.28 6.07 1.70
CA GLY A 37 21.45 5.69 0.30
C GLY A 37 21.14 4.22 -0.02
N ILE A 38 20.83 3.38 0.98
CA ILE A 38 20.42 2.00 0.70
C ILE A 38 19.08 1.96 -0.03
N ALA A 39 18.88 0.90 -0.81
CA ALA A 39 17.61 0.65 -1.48
C ALA A 39 16.52 0.20 -0.50
N GLY A 40 15.32 0.71 -0.69
CA GLY A 40 14.11 0.29 0.00
C GLY A 40 12.88 0.45 -0.88
N LEU A 41 11.73 0.15 -0.29
CA LEU A 41 10.43 0.26 -0.95
C LEU A 41 9.69 1.46 -0.39
N HIS A 42 9.31 2.39 -1.26
CA HIS A 42 8.36 3.45 -0.96
C HIS A 42 6.97 3.04 -1.44
N ILE A 43 6.03 2.97 -0.49
CA ILE A 43 4.66 2.55 -0.72
C ILE A 43 3.72 3.68 -0.35
N GLU A 44 2.92 4.09 -1.33
CA GLU A 44 1.78 4.97 -1.10
C GLU A 44 0.49 4.15 -1.19
N ARG A 45 -0.44 4.36 -0.26
CA ARG A 45 -1.78 3.76 -0.30
C ARG A 45 -2.84 4.83 -0.13
N ILE A 46 -3.83 4.82 -1.01
CA ILE A 46 -5.07 5.59 -0.87
C ILE A 46 -6.20 4.60 -0.73
N SER A 47 -6.99 4.72 0.34
CA SER A 47 -8.15 3.86 0.60
C SER A 47 -9.45 4.64 0.55
N TYR A 48 -10.50 4.00 0.06
CA TYR A 48 -11.78 4.60 -0.27
C TYR A 48 -12.93 3.91 0.46
N LEU A 49 -13.91 4.71 0.89
CA LEU A 49 -15.21 4.23 1.35
C LEU A 49 -16.05 3.73 0.16
N ALA A 50 -17.14 3.01 0.46
CA ALA A 50 -18.11 2.59 -0.55
C ALA A 50 -18.72 3.78 -1.34
N SER A 51 -18.76 4.97 -0.73
CA SER A 51 -19.19 6.21 -1.38
C SER A 51 -18.17 6.77 -2.39
N GLY A 52 -16.97 6.19 -2.49
CA GLY A 52 -15.87 6.69 -3.31
C GLY A 52 -15.05 7.81 -2.68
N LYS A 53 -15.40 8.28 -1.47
CA LYS A 53 -14.59 9.25 -0.71
C LYS A 53 -13.31 8.61 -0.18
N VAL A 54 -12.20 9.36 -0.22
CA VAL A 54 -10.93 8.96 0.42
C VAL A 54 -11.09 9.00 1.93
N ILE A 55 -10.68 7.94 2.62
CA ILE A 55 -10.68 7.86 4.10
C ILE A 55 -9.27 7.78 4.69
N GLU A 56 -8.30 7.36 3.89
CA GLU A 56 -6.94 7.10 4.35
C GLU A 56 -5.95 7.42 3.21
N PHE A 57 -4.86 8.08 3.57
CA PHE A 57 -3.65 8.14 2.78
C PHE A 57 -2.44 7.78 3.67
N THR A 58 -1.64 6.81 3.24
CA THR A 58 -0.41 6.44 3.94
C THR A 58 0.79 6.52 3.01
N ARG A 59 1.92 6.97 3.56
CA ARG A 59 3.25 6.77 3.00
C ARG A 59 4.05 5.89 3.92
N SER A 60 4.72 4.91 3.37
CA SER A 60 5.50 3.95 4.14
C SER A 60 6.81 3.66 3.42
N ILE A 61 7.90 3.63 4.19
CA ILE A 61 9.22 3.22 3.72
C ILE A 61 9.54 1.89 4.39
N TYR A 62 9.89 0.89 3.58
CA TYR A 62 10.33 -0.42 4.04
C TYR A 62 11.77 -0.65 3.62
N ARG A 63 12.53 -1.31 4.49
CA ARG A 63 13.89 -1.73 4.15
C ARG A 63 13.83 -2.90 3.16
N GLY A 64 14.58 -2.78 2.06
CA GLY A 64 14.61 -3.81 1.02
C GLY A 64 15.32 -5.10 1.42
N ASP A 65 16.07 -5.09 2.53
CA ASP A 65 16.76 -6.26 3.08
C ASP A 65 15.90 -7.08 4.05
N ALA A 66 14.73 -6.56 4.46
CA ALA A 66 13.88 -7.16 5.48
C ALA A 66 12.43 -7.38 5.04
N TYR A 67 12.01 -6.81 3.89
CA TYR A 67 10.62 -6.84 3.44
C TYR A 67 10.51 -7.11 1.94
N ASP A 68 9.61 -8.01 1.59
CA ASP A 68 9.17 -8.30 0.23
C ASP A 68 7.67 -8.06 0.07
N PHE A 69 7.24 -7.77 -1.17
CA PHE A 69 5.83 -7.65 -1.53
C PHE A 69 5.41 -8.79 -2.46
N VAL A 70 4.32 -9.47 -2.11
CA VAL A 70 3.74 -10.57 -2.90
C VAL A 70 2.38 -10.15 -3.43
N ALA A 71 2.16 -10.35 -4.72
CA ALA A 71 0.87 -10.17 -5.38
C ALA A 71 0.38 -11.50 -5.95
N GLU A 72 -0.82 -11.93 -5.57
CA GLU A 72 -1.53 -13.02 -6.23
C GLU A 72 -2.33 -12.45 -7.40
N LEU A 73 -2.03 -12.91 -8.62
CA LEU A 73 -2.81 -12.56 -9.80
C LEU A 73 -3.83 -13.67 -10.05
N ARG A 74 -5.12 -13.31 -10.03
CA ARG A 74 -6.19 -14.19 -10.48
C ARG A 74 -6.50 -13.87 -11.93
N LEU A 75 -6.16 -14.79 -12.82
CA LEU A 75 -6.50 -14.70 -14.23
C LEU A 75 -7.94 -15.18 -14.39
N THR A 76 -8.85 -14.29 -14.76
CA THR A 76 -10.16 -14.73 -15.26
C THR A 76 -9.95 -15.38 -16.63
N GLY A 77 -10.45 -16.60 -16.81
CA GLY A 77 -10.31 -17.33 -18.06
C GLY A 77 -11.07 -16.63 -19.21
N PRO A 78 -10.72 -16.91 -20.48
CA PRO A 78 -11.48 -16.39 -21.62
C PRO A 78 -12.90 -16.96 -21.58
N GLY A 79 -13.89 -16.15 -21.17
CA GLY A 79 -15.30 -16.56 -21.11
C GLY A 79 -16.19 -15.82 -20.12
N GLU A 80 -15.65 -15.05 -19.17
CA GLU A 80 -16.45 -14.24 -18.24
C GLU A 80 -16.59 -12.77 -18.67
N GLU A 81 -16.76 -12.54 -19.97
CA GLU A 81 -17.54 -11.37 -20.42
C GLU A 81 -19.00 -11.66 -20.05
N SER A 82 -19.34 -11.36 -18.79
CA SER A 82 -20.72 -11.41 -18.33
C SER A 82 -21.54 -10.42 -19.14
N ARG A 83 -22.33 -11.02 -20.05
CA ARG A 83 -23.66 -10.67 -20.53
C ARG A 83 -24.39 -9.56 -19.75
N PRO A 84 -25.23 -8.78 -20.47
CA PRO A 84 -25.58 -7.38 -20.20
C PRO A 84 -26.28 -7.10 -18.88
#